data_AF-A0A699UAY8-F1
#
_entry.id   AF-A0A699UAY8-F1
#
_cell.length_a   1.000
_cell.length_b   1.000
_cell.length_c   1.000
_cell.angle_alpha   90.00
_cell.angle_beta   90.00
_cell.angle_gamma   90.00
#
_symmetry.space_group_name_H-M   'P 1'
#
loop_
_entity.id
_entity.type
_entity.pdbx_description
1 polymer ?
#
loop_
_entity_poly.entity_id
_entity_poly.type
_entity_poly.pdbx_seq_one_letter_code
_entity_poly.pdbx_strand_id
1 'polypeptide(L)'
;MTNENFFQIFKDLNFNISFADAFILMQKFGPSIKSWLTNKDKLCELSRTPLNEHCSVVLLKKLPEKLGDPGKFLIPCDFLGMAECLALANLDASINLMPLSVWNNLSLPDLSPTCMTLELADRSISCL
;
A
#
# COMPACT_ATOMS: atom_id res chain seq x y z
N MET A 1 -17.24 13.53 -17.38
CA MET A 1 -17.57 12.18 -16.89
C MET A 1 -19.06 11.98 -17.13
N THR A 2 -19.46 11.08 -18.03
CA THR A 2 -20.87 10.81 -18.33
C THR A 2 -21.50 10.00 -17.19
N ASN A 3 -22.82 10.13 -16.99
CA ASN A 3 -23.55 9.43 -15.91
C ASN A 3 -23.28 7.91 -15.88
N GLU A 4 -23.07 7.28 -17.04
CA GLU A 4 -22.79 5.84 -17.15
C GLU A 4 -21.47 5.44 -16.49
N ASN A 5 -20.42 6.25 -16.60
CA ASN A 5 -19.13 5.96 -15.96
C ASN A 5 -19.21 6.04 -14.42
N PHE A 6 -20.12 6.87 -13.89
CA PHE A 6 -20.33 6.98 -12.45
C PHE A 6 -20.98 5.72 -11.89
N PHE A 7 -22.05 5.23 -12.52
CA PHE A 7 -22.72 4.00 -12.08
C PHE A 7 -21.83 2.76 -12.15
N GLN A 8 -20.90 2.71 -13.11
CA GLN A 8 -19.99 1.59 -13.22
C GLN A 8 -19.01 1.48 -12.04
N ILE A 9 -18.61 2.60 -11.44
CA ILE A 9 -17.77 2.62 -10.21
C ILE A 9 -18.51 1.98 -9.03
N PHE A 10 -19.83 2.18 -8.91
CA PHE A 10 -20.61 1.58 -7.82
C PHE A 10 -20.92 0.11 -8.03
N LYS A 11 -20.92 -0.40 -9.27
CA LYS A 11 -21.11 -1.83 -9.55
C LYS A 11 -19.95 -2.69 -9.06
N ASP A 12 -18.74 -2.14 -9.00
CA ASP A 12 -17.56 -2.86 -8.53
C ASP A 12 -17.36 -2.73 -7.00
N LEU A 13 -18.13 -1.89 -6.31
CA LEU A 13 -18.12 -1.80 -4.85
C LEU A 13 -19.04 -2.86 -4.24
N ASN A 14 -18.45 -3.99 -3.85
CA ASN A 14 -19.16 -5.02 -3.07
C ASN A 14 -18.99 -4.73 -1.57
N PHE A 15 -20.06 -4.28 -0.91
CA PHE A 15 -20.06 -4.07 0.54
C PHE A 15 -20.59 -5.30 1.26
N ASN A 16 -19.78 -5.90 2.13
CA ASN A 16 -20.24 -6.95 3.04
C ASN A 16 -20.93 -6.31 4.26
N ILE A 17 -22.07 -5.66 4.04
CA ILE A 17 -22.90 -5.07 5.10
C ILE A 17 -24.28 -5.73 5.08
N SER A 18 -24.90 -5.88 6.25
CA SER A 18 -26.25 -6.43 6.31
C SER A 18 -27.23 -5.47 5.63
N PHE A 19 -28.31 -6.02 5.07
CA PHE A 19 -29.33 -5.21 4.39
C PHE A 19 -29.94 -4.14 5.32
N ALA A 20 -30.10 -4.47 6.61
CA ALA A 20 -30.60 -3.53 7.61
C ALA A 20 -29.63 -2.36 7.83
N ASP A 21 -28.33 -2.64 7.93
CA ASP A 21 -27.30 -1.61 8.09
C ASP A 21 -27.18 -0.74 6.84
N ALA A 22 -27.28 -1.34 5.66
CA ALA A 22 -27.33 -0.61 4.39
C ALA A 22 -28.51 0.37 4.37
N PHE A 23 -29.69 -0.07 4.81
CA PHE A 23 -30.89 0.78 4.84
C PHE A 23 -30.76 1.93 5.84
N ILE A 24 -30.19 1.67 7.03
CA ILE A 24 -29.92 2.70 8.05
C ILE A 24 -28.90 3.72 7.53
N LEU A 25 -27.82 3.26 6.90
CA LEU A 25 -26.80 4.13 6.32
C LEU A 25 -27.41 4.96 5.17
N MET A 26 -28.16 4.35 4.25
CA MET A 26 -28.83 5.05 3.16
C MET A 26 -29.79 6.13 3.65
N GLN A 27 -30.60 5.84 4.68
CA GLN A 27 -31.50 6.84 5.29
C GLN A 27 -30.73 7.99 5.94
N LYS A 28 -29.63 7.67 6.64
CA LYS A 28 -28.76 8.66 7.30
C LYS A 28 -28.08 9.58 6.29
N PHE A 29 -27.64 9.05 5.16
CA PHE A 29 -26.93 9.82 4.13
C PHE A 29 -27.85 10.41 3.05
N GLY A 30 -29.10 9.97 2.95
CA GLY A 30 -30.06 10.43 1.94
C GLY A 30 -30.16 11.96 1.81
N PRO A 31 -30.32 12.72 2.91
CA PRO A 31 -30.37 14.19 2.86
C PRO A 31 -29.07 14.82 2.34
N SER A 32 -27.93 14.26 2.74
CA SER A 32 -26.60 14.72 2.32
C SER A 32 -26.34 14.39 0.85
N ILE A 33 -26.72 13.20 0.38
CA ILE A 33 -26.62 12.82 -1.04
C ILE A 33 -27.52 13.73 -1.87
N LYS A 34 -28.74 14.00 -1.40
CA LYS A 34 -29.68 14.92 -2.07
C LYS A 34 -29.11 16.34 -2.14
N SER A 35 -28.53 16.86 -1.08
CA SER A 35 -27.91 18.20 -1.09
C SER A 35 -26.70 18.26 -2.03
N TRP A 36 -25.92 17.18 -2.11
CA TRP A 36 -24.80 17.02 -3.03
C TRP A 36 -25.24 17.03 -4.50
N LEU A 37 -26.27 16.24 -4.82
CA LEU A 37 -26.87 16.19 -6.17
C LEU A 37 -27.55 17.51 -6.58
N THR A 38 -27.92 18.34 -5.61
CA THR A 38 -28.55 19.64 -5.88
C THR A 38 -27.51 20.75 -6.07
N ASN A 39 -26.33 20.64 -5.45
CA ASN A 39 -25.21 21.60 -5.57
C ASN A 39 -24.17 21.21 -6.65
N LYS A 40 -24.60 20.51 -7.70
CA LYS A 40 -23.71 19.97 -8.75
C LYS A 40 -22.83 21.02 -9.42
N ASP A 41 -23.31 22.26 -9.55
CA ASP A 41 -22.55 23.34 -10.20
C ASP A 41 -21.33 23.78 -9.37
N LYS A 42 -21.45 23.86 -8.04
CA LYS A 42 -20.34 24.16 -7.13
C LYS A 42 -19.31 23.02 -7.08
N LEU A 43 -19.76 21.77 -7.23
CA LEU A 43 -18.87 20.60 -7.35
C LEU A 43 -18.13 20.59 -8.70
N CYS A 44 -18.79 21.02 -9.78
CA CYS A 44 -18.15 21.24 -11.07
C CYS A 44 -17.09 22.34 -11.01
N GLU A 45 -17.30 23.43 -10.26
CA GLU A 45 -16.25 24.43 -10.02
C GLU A 45 -15.12 23.88 -9.16
N LEU A 46 -15.42 23.17 -8.08
CA LEU A 46 -14.41 22.55 -7.21
C LEU A 46 -13.53 21.51 -7.94
N SER A 47 -14.11 20.78 -8.89
CA SER A 47 -13.38 19.84 -9.76
C SER A 47 -12.59 20.50 -10.89
N ARG A 48 -12.85 21.79 -11.19
CA ARG A 48 -12.12 22.59 -12.17
C ARG A 48 -10.98 23.41 -11.56
N THR A 49 -10.98 23.63 -10.26
CA THR A 49 -9.81 24.12 -9.54
C THR A 49 -8.66 23.11 -9.69
N PRO A 50 -7.45 23.53 -10.11
CA PRO A 50 -6.30 22.64 -10.12
C PRO A 50 -6.06 22.16 -8.69
N LEU A 51 -6.21 20.85 -8.46
CA LEU A 51 -5.87 20.24 -7.19
C LEU A 51 -4.37 20.43 -6.98
N ASN A 52 -3.96 20.85 -5.79
CA ASN A 52 -2.55 20.87 -5.44
C ASN A 52 -1.95 19.46 -5.63
N GLU A 53 -0.64 19.36 -5.84
CA GLU A 53 0.05 18.08 -6.10
C GLU A 53 -0.27 17.02 -5.05
N HIS A 54 -0.50 17.44 -3.80
CA HIS A 54 -0.78 16.54 -2.69
C HIS A 54 -2.18 15.90 -2.73
N CYS A 55 -3.20 16.59 -3.27
CA CYS A 55 -4.57 16.08 -3.38
C CYS A 55 -4.79 15.24 -4.65
N SER A 56 -4.00 15.46 -5.70
CA SER A 56 -4.11 14.70 -6.95
C SER A 56 -3.72 13.22 -6.79
N VAL A 57 -2.77 12.91 -5.89
CA VAL A 57 -2.27 11.54 -5.62
C VAL A 57 -3.32 10.64 -4.97
N VAL A 58 -4.22 11.21 -4.17
CA VAL A 58 -5.26 10.43 -3.46
C VAL A 58 -6.44 10.07 -4.38
N LEU A 59 -6.75 10.92 -5.36
CA LEU A 59 -7.94 10.77 -6.22
C LEU A 59 -7.63 10.11 -7.57
N LEU A 60 -6.46 10.38 -8.15
CA LEU A 60 -6.00 9.67 -9.35
C LEU A 60 -5.49 8.31 -8.91
N LYS A 61 -6.20 7.25 -9.25
CA LYS A 61 -5.74 5.84 -9.19
C LYS A 61 -4.44 5.56 -9.99
N LYS A 62 -3.69 6.58 -10.40
CA LYS A 62 -2.29 6.45 -10.76
C LYS A 62 -1.52 6.45 -9.44
N LEU A 63 -0.98 5.29 -9.09
CA LEU A 63 0.10 5.19 -8.12
C LEU A 63 1.08 6.35 -8.39
N PRO A 64 1.49 7.11 -7.35
CA PRO A 64 2.57 8.08 -7.53
C PRO A 64 3.71 7.35 -8.24
N GLU A 65 4.24 7.99 -9.28
CA GLU A 65 5.38 7.46 -10.02
C GLU A 65 6.43 7.06 -8.97
N LYS A 66 6.80 5.77 -8.89
CA LYS A 66 7.81 5.32 -7.92
C LYS A 66 9.00 6.27 -8.12
N LEU A 67 9.42 6.96 -7.07
CA LEU A 67 10.68 7.67 -7.08
C LEU A 67 11.71 6.66 -7.59
N GLY A 68 12.42 6.98 -8.67
CA GLY A 68 13.35 6.04 -9.30
C GLY A 68 14.23 5.43 -8.23
N ASP A 69 14.27 4.09 -8.18
CA ASP A 69 14.98 3.36 -7.13
C ASP A 69 16.40 3.92 -7.03
N PRO A 70 16.76 4.60 -5.94
CA PRO A 70 17.95 5.45 -5.98
C PRO A 70 19.25 4.62 -5.92
N GLY A 71 19.14 3.30 -6.03
CA GLY A 71 20.22 2.32 -6.08
C GLY A 71 20.16 1.35 -4.90
N LYS A 72 21.17 0.48 -4.78
CA LYS A 72 21.35 -0.33 -3.58
C LYS A 72 21.74 0.58 -2.41
N PHE A 73 20.82 0.82 -1.48
CA PHE A 73 21.13 1.54 -0.23
C PHE A 73 21.70 0.57 0.79
N LEU A 74 22.90 0.88 1.28
CA LEU A 74 23.49 0.18 2.40
C LEU A 74 23.24 0.99 3.66
N ILE A 75 22.66 0.36 4.68
CA ILE A 75 22.47 0.93 6.01
C ILE A 75 23.56 0.33 6.92
N PRO A 76 24.40 1.16 7.56
CA PRO A 76 25.29 0.68 8.61
C PRO A 76 24.47 0.07 9.75
N CYS A 77 24.87 -1.12 10.19
CA CYS A 77 24.26 -1.85 11.28
C CYS A 77 25.34 -2.19 12.30
N ASP A 78 25.12 -1.71 13.52
CA ASP A 78 25.98 -2.05 14.65
C ASP A 78 25.41 -3.27 15.36
N PHE A 79 26.16 -4.36 15.33
CA PHE A 79 25.86 -5.55 16.11
C PHE A 79 26.95 -5.79 17.16
N LEU A 80 26.53 -6.22 18.35
CA LEU A 80 27.45 -6.51 19.44
C LEU A 80 28.40 -7.65 19.04
N GLY A 81 29.71 -7.39 19.07
CA GLY A 81 30.72 -8.42 18.79
C GLY A 81 31.08 -8.61 17.31
N MET A 82 30.56 -7.79 16.39
CA MET A 82 30.99 -7.76 14.99
C MET A 82 31.62 -6.43 14.60
N ALA A 83 32.54 -6.47 13.63
CA ALA A 83 32.96 -5.28 12.90
C ALA A 83 31.77 -4.70 12.11
N GLU A 84 31.88 -3.44 11.71
CA GLU A 84 30.87 -2.67 10.97
C GLU A 84 30.16 -3.54 9.90
N CYS A 85 28.85 -3.72 10.07
CA CYS A 85 28.02 -4.49 9.15
C CYS A 85 27.25 -3.53 8.25
N LEU A 86 27.16 -3.85 6.96
CA LEU A 86 26.35 -3.10 6.01
C LEU A 86 25.17 -3.96 5.57
N ALA A 87 23.95 -3.51 5.86
CA ALA A 87 22.72 -4.18 5.44
C ALA A 87 22.17 -3.54 4.16
N LEU A 88 21.76 -4.38 3.21
CA LEU A 88 21.06 -3.90 2.02
C LEU A 88 19.61 -3.54 2.37
N ALA A 89 19.24 -2.28 2.22
CA ALA A 89 17.88 -1.81 2.34
C ALA A 89 17.14 -1.99 1.02
N ASN A 90 16.33 -3.03 0.93
CA ASN A 90 15.46 -3.27 -0.20
C ASN A 90 14.00 -2.96 0.18
N LEU A 91 13.48 -1.81 -0.25
CA LEU A 91 12.10 -1.40 0.03
C LEU A 91 11.05 -2.27 -0.67
N ASP A 92 11.44 -2.96 -1.74
CA ASP A 92 10.57 -3.88 -2.47
C ASP A 92 10.61 -5.31 -1.89
N ALA A 93 11.48 -5.60 -0.92
CA ALA A 93 11.48 -6.87 -0.20
C ALA A 93 10.43 -6.86 0.93
N SER A 94 9.62 -7.91 0.99
CA SER A 94 8.63 -8.09 2.06
C SER A 94 9.23 -8.66 3.35
N ILE A 95 10.46 -9.17 3.30
CA ILE A 95 11.15 -9.81 4.43
C ILE A 95 12.61 -9.38 4.52
N ASN A 96 13.18 -9.43 5.72
CA ASN A 96 14.61 -9.22 5.96
C ASN A 96 15.33 -10.57 5.97
N LEU A 97 16.46 -10.66 5.26
CA LEU A 97 17.32 -11.85 5.24
C LEU A 97 18.61 -11.57 6.00
N MET A 98 19.01 -12.49 6.87
CA MET A 98 20.30 -12.49 7.54
C MET A 98 21.05 -13.77 7.15
N PRO A 99 22.29 -13.67 6.63
CA PRO A 99 23.10 -14.85 6.38
C PRO A 99 23.36 -15.66 7.67
N LEU A 100 23.35 -16.98 7.57
CA LEU A 100 23.62 -17.86 8.72
C LEU A 100 25.00 -17.59 9.35
N SER A 101 26.00 -17.23 8.54
CA SER A 101 27.33 -16.85 9.04
C SER A 101 27.29 -15.63 9.96
N VAL A 102 26.44 -14.64 9.64
CA VAL A 102 26.22 -13.46 10.48
C VAL A 102 25.53 -13.87 11.77
N TRP A 103 24.46 -14.67 11.69
CA TRP A 103 23.76 -15.18 12.88
C TRP A 103 24.71 -15.90 13.86
N ASN A 104 25.59 -16.76 13.33
CA ASN A 104 26.56 -17.51 14.13
C ASN A 104 27.61 -16.60 14.78
N ASN A 105 28.07 -15.56 14.08
CA ASN A 105 29.02 -14.58 14.65
C ASN A 105 28.41 -13.76 15.79
N LEU A 106 27.10 -13.56 15.78
CA LEU A 106 26.38 -12.84 16.83
C LEU A 106 26.18 -13.66 18.11
N SER A 107 26.64 -14.93 18.15
CA SER A 107 26.46 -15.84 19.28
C SER A 107 24.98 -15.95 19.71
N LEU A 108 24.07 -15.88 18.74
CA LEU A 108 22.63 -15.97 18.97
C LEU A 108 22.22 -17.43 19.25
N PRO A 109 21.04 -17.66 19.85
CA PRO A 109 20.54 -19.01 20.10
C PRO A 109 20.44 -19.86 18.83
N ASP A 110 20.47 -21.19 19.03
CA ASP A 110 20.28 -22.14 17.94
C ASP A 110 18.93 -21.92 17.24
N LEU A 111 18.97 -21.94 15.90
CA LEU A 111 17.79 -21.82 15.07
C LEU A 111 17.08 -23.17 14.94
N SER A 112 15.76 -23.17 15.10
CA SER A 112 14.93 -24.29 14.67
C SER A 112 14.72 -24.20 13.15
N PRO A 113 15.11 -25.23 12.37
CA PRO A 113 14.82 -25.27 10.93
C PRO A 113 13.32 -25.08 10.70
N THR A 114 12.97 -24.07 9.89
CA THR A 114 11.58 -23.75 9.56
C THR A 114 11.47 -23.74 8.05
N CYS A 115 10.60 -24.60 7.52
CA CYS A 115 10.35 -24.65 6.08
C CYS A 115 9.68 -23.34 5.65
N MET A 116 10.33 -22.59 4.78
CA MET A 116 9.82 -21.36 4.21
C MET A 116 9.99 -21.35 2.69
N THR A 117 8.99 -20.86 1.97
CA THR A 117 9.05 -20.69 0.52
C THR A 117 9.16 -19.20 0.19
N LEU A 118 10.18 -18.84 -0.59
CA LEU A 118 10.43 -17.47 -1.04
C LEU A 118 10.26 -17.38 -2.55
N GLU A 119 9.50 -16.39 -3.00
CA GLU A 119 9.47 -15.99 -4.41
C GLU A 119 10.42 -14.80 -4.60
N LEU A 120 11.42 -14.96 -5.47
CA LEU A 120 12.41 -13.92 -5.77
C LEU A 120 11.90 -12.98 -6.88
N ALA A 121 12.58 -11.85 -7.07
CA ALA A 121 12.20 -10.86 -8.07
C ALA A 121 12.19 -11.39 -9.52
N ASP A 122 12.96 -12.46 -9.80
CA ASP A 122 12.97 -13.18 -11.07
C ASP A 122 11.87 -14.25 -11.17
N ARG A 123 10.96 -14.30 -10.20
CA ARG A 123 9.87 -15.30 -10.03
C ARG A 123 10.37 -16.72 -9.79
N SER A 124 11.65 -16.90 -9.48
CA SER A 124 12.13 -18.19 -9.00
C SER A 124 11.62 -18.44 -7.59
N ILE A 125 11.36 -19.72 -7.29
CA ILE A 125 10.90 -20.16 -5.98
C ILE A 125 12.07 -20.85 -5.29
N SER A 126 12.43 -20.37 -4.10
CA SER A 126 13.43 -20.99 -3.23
C SER A 126 12.75 -21.53 -1.98
N CYS A 127 13.01 -22.79 -1.63
CA CYS A 127 12.64 -23.34 -0.35
C CYS A 127 13.85 -23.28 0.59
N LEU A 128 13.65 -22.68 1.77
CA LEU A 128 14.63 -22.57 2.86
C LEU A 128 14.24 -23.48 4.03
#